data_AF-A0A3L7VDT8-F1
#
_entry.id   AF-A0A3L7VDT8-F1
#
_cell.length_a   1.000
_cell.length_b   1.000
_cell.length_c   1.000
_cell.angle_alpha   90.00
_cell.angle_beta   90.00
_cell.angle_gamma   90.00
#
_symmetry.space_group_name_H-M   'P 1'
#
loop_
_entity.id
_entity.type
_entity.pdbx_description
1 polymer ?
#
loop_
_entity_poly.entity_id
_entity_poly.type
_entity_poly.pdbx_seq_one_letter_code
_entity_poly.pdbx_strand_id
1 'polypeptide(L)'
;MPKSFPWVPVIALILVNGLWGFSFPLVKVLNEMSDVHFGVPLHHESTVFRVLVSAWMIATRFTLALGIMCIVWNSLVRRAKPREWLAGFYIGAMFYCGLVLQVIGLASIPASRSGFLTSLTAVFTPLFGAWIFRKYPSKWMVLGIALAVLGVVILTGLVVRTPSGFGLAPDAADRWTLGDTLTT
;
A
#
# COMPACT_ATOMS: atom_id res chain seq x y z
N MET A 1 22.43 -34.59 -2.29
CA MET A 1 23.05 -33.28 -2.58
C MET A 1 22.45 -32.24 -1.65
N PRO A 2 23.23 -31.55 -0.80
CA PRO A 2 22.70 -30.48 0.03
C PRO A 2 22.27 -29.32 -0.89
N LYS A 3 21.00 -28.92 -0.82
CA LYS A 3 20.49 -27.77 -1.57
C LYS A 3 21.23 -26.53 -1.09
N SER A 4 21.98 -25.87 -1.97
CA SER A 4 22.60 -24.59 -1.68
C SER A 4 21.54 -23.59 -1.22
N PHE A 5 21.90 -22.76 -0.24
CA PHE A 5 20.99 -21.74 0.28
C PHE A 5 20.59 -20.79 -0.87
N PRO A 6 19.28 -20.50 -1.06
CA PRO A 6 18.81 -19.77 -2.23
C PRO A 6 19.04 -18.26 -2.10
N TRP A 7 20.29 -17.82 -2.25
CA TRP A 7 20.69 -16.41 -2.13
C TRP A 7 20.03 -15.50 -3.17
N VAL A 8 19.79 -15.99 -4.39
CA VAL A 8 19.17 -15.20 -5.48
C VAL A 8 17.76 -14.75 -5.11
N PRO A 9 16.84 -15.63 -4.66
CA PRO A 9 15.53 -15.20 -4.13
C PRO A 9 15.61 -14.23 -2.96
N VAL A 10 16.56 -14.40 -2.05
CA VAL A 10 16.71 -13.51 -0.88
C VAL A 10 17.11 -12.11 -1.31
N ILE A 11 18.11 -11.98 -2.18
CA ILE A 11 18.55 -10.69 -2.71
C ILE A 11 17.43 -10.03 -3.52
N ALA A 12 16.74 -10.80 -4.36
CA ALA A 12 15.58 -10.29 -5.12
C ALA A 12 14.47 -9.78 -4.18
N LEU A 13 14.18 -10.50 -3.10
CA LEU A 13 13.17 -10.10 -2.11
C LEU A 13 13.56 -8.80 -1.39
N ILE A 14 14.82 -8.66 -0.98
CA ILE A 14 15.34 -7.45 -0.32
C ILE A 14 15.24 -6.26 -1.27
N LEU A 15 15.68 -6.41 -2.53
CA LEU A 15 15.62 -5.34 -3.53
C LEU A 15 14.18 -4.92 -3.81
N VAL A 16 13.26 -5.88 -4.00
CA VAL A 16 11.84 -5.59 -4.24
C VAL A 16 11.24 -4.85 -3.04
N ASN A 17 11.51 -5.29 -1.80
CA ASN A 17 11.00 -4.60 -0.61
C ASN A 17 11.59 -3.20 -0.46
N GLY A 18 12.88 -3.01 -0.73
CA GLY A 18 13.52 -1.69 -0.70
C GLY A 18 12.93 -0.73 -1.73
N LEU A 19 12.77 -1.18 -2.98
CA LEU A 19 12.14 -0.40 -4.05
C LEU A 19 10.69 -0.07 -3.74
N TRP A 20 9.96 -0.99 -3.11
CA TRP A 20 8.58 -0.78 -2.72
C TRP A 20 8.46 0.22 -1.56
N GLY A 21 9.26 0.07 -0.50
CA GLY A 21 9.27 0.99 0.63
C GLY A 21 9.70 2.41 0.25
N PHE A 22 10.68 2.56 -0.63
CA PHE A 22 11.13 3.87 -1.13
C PHE A 22 10.06 4.59 -1.97
N SER A 23 9.13 3.86 -2.58
CA SER A 23 8.15 4.47 -3.48
C SER A 23 7.16 5.41 -2.75
N PHE A 24 6.83 5.15 -1.48
CA PHE A 24 5.91 6.00 -0.72
C PHE A 24 6.46 7.40 -0.43
N PRO A 25 7.66 7.56 0.16
CA PRO A 25 8.30 8.87 0.29
C PRO A 25 8.47 9.56 -1.06
N LEU A 26 8.88 8.82 -2.09
CA LEU A 26 9.12 9.40 -3.41
C LEU A 26 7.85 10.02 -4.01
N VAL A 27 6.71 9.31 -3.97
CA VAL A 27 5.42 9.84 -4.44
C VAL A 27 4.99 11.05 -3.63
N LYS A 28 5.20 11.03 -2.30
CA LYS A 28 4.87 12.17 -1.44
C LYS A 28 5.69 13.41 -1.79
N VAL A 29 7.01 13.25 -1.92
CA VAL A 29 7.93 14.33 -2.28
C VAL A 29 7.59 14.89 -3.66
N LEU A 30 7.25 14.04 -4.63
CA LEU A 30 6.87 14.49 -5.98
C LEU A 30 5.54 15.25 -5.98
N ASN A 31 4.57 14.88 -5.14
CA ASN A 31 3.36 15.67 -4.95
C ASN A 31 3.68 17.05 -4.35
N GLU A 32 4.52 17.11 -3.33
CA GLU A 32 4.93 18.38 -2.69
C GLU A 32 5.71 19.28 -3.67
N MET A 33 6.61 18.72 -4.47
CA MET A 33 7.32 19.44 -5.53
C MET A 33 6.37 19.96 -6.62
N SER A 34 5.35 19.18 -6.98
CA SER A 34 4.31 19.62 -7.92
C SER A 34 3.53 20.82 -7.36
N ASP A 35 3.16 20.78 -6.08
CA ASP A 35 2.42 21.87 -5.44
C ASP A 35 3.24 23.19 -5.49
N VAL A 36 4.55 23.11 -5.24
CA VAL A 36 5.48 24.25 -5.34
C VAL A 36 5.61 24.74 -6.79
N HIS A 37 5.72 23.83 -7.76
CA HIS A 37 5.91 24.20 -9.18
C HIS A 37 4.69 24.91 -9.78
N PHE A 38 3.47 24.49 -9.41
CA PHE A 38 2.23 25.07 -9.93
C PHE A 38 1.67 26.22 -9.06
N GLY A 39 2.40 26.65 -8.03
CA GLY A 39 2.01 27.79 -7.19
C GLY A 39 0.69 27.58 -6.43
N VAL A 40 0.36 26.32 -6.11
CA VAL A 40 -0.89 25.97 -5.41
C VAL A 40 -0.77 26.47 -3.96
N PRO A 41 -1.67 27.35 -3.47
CA PRO A 41 -1.61 27.84 -2.10
C PRO A 41 -1.74 26.68 -1.12
N LEU A 42 -0.85 26.62 -0.12
CA LEU A 42 -0.80 25.59 0.95
C LEU A 42 -2.12 25.44 1.75
N HIS A 43 -3.08 26.36 1.57
CA HIS A 43 -4.35 26.42 2.31
C HIS A 43 -5.61 26.18 1.46
N HIS A 44 -5.48 25.91 0.16
CA HIS A 44 -6.58 25.46 -0.69
C HIS A 44 -6.29 24.04 -1.21
N GLU A 45 -6.60 23.10 -0.32
CA GLU A 45 -6.63 21.65 -0.44
C GLU A 45 -7.36 21.15 -1.70
N SER A 46 -6.78 21.31 -2.90
CA SER A 46 -7.27 20.56 -4.05
C SER A 46 -6.77 19.12 -3.94
N THR A 47 -7.44 18.32 -3.08
CA THR A 47 -7.26 16.86 -3.01
C THR A 47 -7.30 16.26 -4.42
N VAL A 48 -8.14 16.83 -5.30
CA VAL A 48 -8.25 16.46 -6.71
C VAL A 48 -6.92 16.63 -7.45
N PHE A 49 -6.23 17.76 -7.30
CA PHE A 49 -4.94 17.98 -7.96
C PHE A 49 -3.90 16.95 -7.53
N ARG A 50 -3.77 16.69 -6.23
CA ARG A 50 -2.81 15.71 -5.68
C ARG A 50 -3.12 14.28 -6.12
N VAL A 51 -4.40 13.92 -6.18
CA VAL A 51 -4.85 12.63 -6.69
C VAL A 51 -4.53 12.50 -8.19
N LEU A 52 -4.73 13.55 -8.98
CA LEU A 52 -4.41 13.54 -10.42
C LEU A 52 -2.90 13.42 -10.67
N VAL A 53 -2.07 14.16 -9.93
CA VAL A 53 -0.60 14.05 -10.02
C VAL A 53 -0.12 12.65 -9.65
N SER A 54 -0.61 12.11 -8.53
CA SER A 54 -0.29 10.75 -8.10
C SER A 54 -0.78 9.69 -9.10
N ALA A 55 -1.99 9.85 -9.64
CA ALA A 55 -2.55 8.96 -10.65
C ALA A 55 -1.72 8.99 -11.95
N TRP A 56 -1.24 10.17 -12.37
CA TRP A 56 -0.35 10.31 -13.51
C TRP A 56 0.94 9.53 -13.30
N MET A 57 1.58 9.68 -12.14
CA MET A 57 2.83 8.96 -11.82
C MET A 57 2.64 7.44 -11.79
N ILE A 58 1.50 6.98 -11.31
CA ILE A 58 1.13 5.57 -11.33
C ILE A 58 0.92 5.10 -12.78
N ALA A 59 0.20 5.88 -13.59
CA ALA A 59 -0.05 5.56 -14.98
C ALA A 59 1.25 5.45 -15.79
N THR A 60 2.20 6.37 -15.60
CA THR A 60 3.51 6.28 -16.28
C THR A 60 4.29 5.04 -15.85
N ARG A 61 4.30 4.70 -14.55
CA ARG A 61 4.95 3.49 -14.02
C ARG A 61 4.38 2.21 -14.62
N PHE A 62 3.05 2.07 -14.65
CA PHE A 62 2.41 0.87 -15.21
C PHE A 62 2.52 0.80 -16.74
N THR A 63 2.53 1.94 -17.43
CA THR A 63 2.76 1.99 -18.88
C THR A 63 4.18 1.56 -19.22
N LEU A 64 5.18 2.04 -18.48
CA LEU A 64 6.58 1.63 -18.65
C LEU A 64 6.75 0.14 -18.33
N ALA A 65 6.15 -0.35 -17.25
CA ALA A 65 6.19 -1.76 -16.89
C ALA A 65 5.57 -2.64 -17.98
N LEU A 66 4.42 -2.24 -18.54
CA LEU A 66 3.79 -2.91 -19.67
C LEU A 66 4.70 -2.92 -20.90
N GLY A 67 5.32 -1.78 -21.24
CA GLY A 67 6.27 -1.68 -22.35
C GLY A 67 7.46 -2.62 -22.19
N ILE A 68 8.08 -2.64 -21.00
CA ILE A 68 9.19 -3.56 -20.67
C ILE A 68 8.73 -5.01 -20.77
N MET A 69 7.55 -5.36 -20.23
CA MET A 69 6.99 -6.71 -20.32
C MET A 69 6.77 -7.14 -21.77
N CYS A 70 6.23 -6.25 -22.60
CA CYS A 70 6.02 -6.49 -24.03
C CYS A 70 7.34 -6.68 -24.79
N ILE A 71 8.44 -6.03 -24.39
CA ILE A 71 9.75 -6.17 -25.03
C ILE A 71 10.44 -7.46 -24.57
N VAL A 72 10.59 -7.65 -23.26
CA VAL A 72 11.37 -8.74 -22.66
C VAL A 72 10.64 -10.09 -22.75
N TRP A 73 9.32 -10.09 -22.54
CA TRP A 73 8.47 -11.28 -22.56
C TRP A 73 7.42 -11.23 -23.67
N ASN A 74 7.80 -10.76 -24.86
CA ASN A 74 6.90 -10.68 -26.02
C ASN A 74 6.18 -12.01 -26.33
N SER A 75 6.84 -13.14 -26.08
CA SER A 75 6.30 -14.47 -26.35
C SER A 75 5.15 -14.84 -25.42
N LEU A 76 5.16 -14.31 -24.20
CA LEU A 76 4.09 -14.49 -23.22
C LEU A 76 2.84 -13.72 -23.64
N VAL A 77 3.01 -12.45 -24.04
CA VAL A 77 1.93 -11.57 -24.48
C VAL A 77 1.27 -12.10 -25.76
N ARG A 78 2.07 -12.56 -26.73
CA ARG A 78 1.57 -13.09 -28.01
C ARG A 78 0.85 -14.43 -27.90
N ARG A 79 1.17 -15.24 -26.89
CA ARG A 79 0.55 -16.55 -26.67
C ARG A 79 -0.68 -16.49 -25.76
N ALA A 80 -0.95 -15.34 -25.15
CA ALA A 80 -2.06 -15.15 -24.24
C ALA A 80 -3.41 -15.28 -24.96
N LYS A 81 -4.28 -16.12 -24.41
CA LYS A 81 -5.63 -16.36 -24.91
C LYS A 81 -6.58 -15.23 -24.46
N PRO A 82 -7.70 -15.00 -25.17
CA PRO A 82 -8.68 -13.98 -24.76
C PRO A 82 -9.19 -14.12 -23.31
N ARG A 83 -9.29 -15.37 -22.81
CA ARG A 83 -9.65 -15.65 -21.42
C ARG A 83 -8.59 -15.16 -20.42
N GLU A 84 -7.31 -15.26 -20.77
CA GLU A 84 -6.20 -14.82 -19.92
C GLU A 84 -6.13 -13.30 -19.88
N TRP A 85 -6.37 -12.64 -21.03
CA TRP A 85 -6.54 -11.19 -21.10
C TRP A 85 -7.71 -10.69 -20.25
N LEU A 86 -8.85 -11.38 -20.33
CA LEU A 86 -10.02 -11.01 -19.55
C LEU A 86 -9.80 -11.21 -18.05
N ALA A 87 -9.16 -12.32 -17.64
CA ALA A 87 -8.77 -12.53 -16.25
C ALA A 87 -7.78 -11.45 -15.77
N GLY A 88 -6.77 -11.13 -16.59
CA GLY A 88 -5.82 -10.05 -16.31
C GLY A 88 -6.50 -8.69 -16.19
N PHE A 89 -7.51 -8.41 -17.01
CA PHE A 89 -8.31 -7.18 -16.91
C PHE A 89 -9.05 -7.09 -15.58
N TYR A 90 -9.75 -8.14 -15.15
CA TYR A 90 -10.47 -8.12 -13.87
C TYR A 90 -9.52 -7.96 -12.67
N ILE A 91 -8.38 -8.67 -12.68
CA ILE A 91 -7.35 -8.55 -11.63
C ILE A 91 -6.77 -7.13 -11.64
N GLY A 92 -6.43 -6.61 -12.82
CA GLY A 92 -5.91 -5.26 -13.00
C GLY A 92 -6.90 -4.18 -12.58
N ALA A 93 -8.18 -4.34 -12.87
CA ALA A 93 -9.24 -3.41 -12.47
C ALA A 93 -9.41 -3.38 -10.95
N MET A 94 -9.45 -4.54 -10.29
CA MET A 94 -9.48 -4.62 -8.82
C MET A 94 -8.25 -3.97 -8.20
N PHE A 95 -7.07 -4.23 -8.76
CA PHE A 95 -5.82 -3.64 -8.30
C PHE A 95 -5.78 -2.12 -8.50
N TYR A 96 -6.28 -1.63 -9.63
CA TYR A 96 -6.42 -0.20 -9.90
C TYR A 96 -7.34 0.49 -8.89
N CYS A 97 -8.49 -0.10 -8.55
CA CYS A 97 -9.36 0.42 -7.51
C CYS A 97 -8.62 0.54 -6.17
N GLY A 98 -7.84 -0.47 -5.78
CA GLY A 98 -7.01 -0.44 -4.58
C GLY A 98 -5.96 0.68 -4.62
N LEU A 99 -5.28 0.86 -5.76
CA LEU A 99 -4.29 1.93 -5.94
C LEU A 99 -4.92 3.33 -5.84
N VAL A 100 -6.13 3.53 -6.39
CA VAL A 100 -6.84 4.82 -6.28
C VAL A 100 -7.16 5.13 -4.83
N LEU A 101 -7.72 4.17 -4.09
CA LEU A 101 -8.00 4.34 -2.65
C LEU A 101 -6.71 4.67 -1.88
N GLN A 102 -5.62 3.96 -2.17
CA GLN A 102 -4.31 4.18 -1.57
C GLN A 102 -3.73 5.58 -1.86
N VAL A 103 -3.88 6.07 -3.10
CA VAL A 103 -3.45 7.42 -3.50
C VAL A 103 -4.22 8.50 -2.75
N ILE A 104 -5.54 8.35 -2.65
CA ILE A 104 -6.38 9.30 -1.93
C ILE A 104 -5.96 9.30 -0.46
N GLY A 105 -5.76 8.12 0.13
CA GLY A 105 -5.27 7.98 1.50
C GLY A 105 -3.91 8.63 1.72
N LEU A 106 -2.93 8.42 0.84
CA LEU A 106 -1.59 9.04 0.92
C LEU A 106 -1.62 10.58 0.82
N ALA A 107 -2.60 11.13 0.09
CA ALA A 107 -2.80 12.57 0.01
C ALA A 107 -3.29 13.16 1.34
N SER A 108 -4.03 12.37 2.13
CA SER A 108 -4.71 12.80 3.35
C SER A 108 -3.93 12.59 4.65
N ILE A 109 -2.97 11.66 4.72
CA ILE A 109 -2.21 11.35 5.96
C ILE A 109 -0.68 11.35 5.77
N PRO A 110 0.14 11.47 6.85
CA PRO A 110 1.59 11.39 6.78
C PRO A 110 2.10 10.08 6.17
N ALA A 111 3.20 10.14 5.41
CA ALA A 111 3.76 8.98 4.71
C ALA A 111 4.15 7.81 5.65
N SER A 112 4.63 8.11 6.86
CA SER A 112 4.94 7.10 7.87
C SER A 112 3.69 6.36 8.37
N ARG A 113 2.56 7.07 8.55
CA ARG A 113 1.27 6.46 8.92
C ARG A 113 0.71 5.63 7.76
N SER A 114 0.70 6.18 6.54
CA SER A 114 0.23 5.47 5.34
C SER A 114 1.03 4.19 5.05
N GLY A 115 2.36 4.23 5.15
CA GLY A 115 3.21 3.06 4.94
C GLY A 115 2.97 1.96 5.99
N PHE A 116 2.75 2.35 7.24
CA PHE A 116 2.42 1.41 8.31
C PHE A 116 1.03 0.78 8.12
N LEU A 117 0.01 1.58 7.79
CA LEU A 117 -1.35 1.08 7.52
C LEU A 117 -1.36 0.13 6.30
N THR A 118 -0.61 0.47 5.25
CA THR A 118 -0.45 -0.44 4.10
C THR A 118 0.23 -1.75 4.52
N SER A 119 1.17 -1.74 5.48
CA SER A 119 1.79 -2.99 5.97
C SER A 119 0.81 -3.93 6.68
N LEU A 120 -0.33 -3.43 7.18
CA LEU A 120 -1.41 -4.26 7.73
C LEU A 120 -2.12 -5.11 6.67
N THR A 121 -1.97 -4.80 5.38
CA THR A 121 -2.47 -5.70 4.32
C THR A 121 -1.85 -7.09 4.41
N ALA A 122 -0.64 -7.25 4.97
CA ALA A 122 -0.04 -8.55 5.26
C ALA A 122 -0.80 -9.36 6.32
N VAL A 123 -1.57 -8.68 7.18
CA VAL A 123 -2.50 -9.26 8.16
C VAL A 123 -3.85 -9.57 7.53
N PHE A 124 -4.39 -8.65 6.71
CA PHE A 124 -5.68 -8.85 6.04
C PHE A 124 -5.63 -9.94 4.97
N THR A 125 -4.53 -10.04 4.21
CA THR A 125 -4.37 -11.02 3.12
C THR A 125 -4.67 -12.45 3.56
N PRO A 126 -4.04 -12.99 4.62
CA PRO A 126 -4.36 -14.33 5.06
C PRO A 126 -5.69 -14.43 5.80
N LEU A 127 -6.24 -13.34 6.35
CA LEU A 127 -7.58 -13.33 6.95
C LEU A 127 -8.67 -13.51 5.86
N PHE A 128 -8.55 -12.75 4.76
CA PHE A 128 -9.38 -12.94 3.57
C PHE A 128 -9.15 -14.32 2.95
N GLY A 129 -7.90 -14.80 2.91
CA GLY A 129 -7.60 -16.17 2.50
C GLY A 129 -8.29 -17.22 3.39
N ALA A 130 -8.25 -17.06 4.70
CA ALA A 130 -8.94 -17.93 5.64
C ALA A 130 -10.46 -17.92 5.43
N TRP A 131 -11.04 -16.74 5.13
CA TRP A 131 -12.47 -16.58 4.85
C TRP A 131 -12.88 -17.22 3.52
N ILE A 132 -12.14 -16.95 2.44
CA ILE A 132 -12.42 -17.45 1.08
C ILE A 132 -12.17 -18.96 1.00
N PHE A 133 -11.04 -19.44 1.53
CA PHE A 133 -10.64 -20.85 1.48
C PHE A 133 -11.12 -21.68 2.68
N ARG A 134 -11.83 -21.07 3.63
CA ARG A 134 -12.33 -21.70 4.88
C ARG A 134 -11.28 -22.48 5.66
N LYS A 135 -10.03 -21.99 5.66
CA LYS A 135 -8.92 -22.58 6.44
C LYS A 135 -8.61 -21.72 7.65
N TYR A 136 -8.57 -22.32 8.83
CA TYR A 136 -8.26 -21.61 10.07
C TYR A 136 -6.84 -21.01 10.05
N PRO A 137 -6.67 -19.74 10.44
CA PRO A 137 -5.36 -19.11 10.53
C PRO A 137 -4.50 -19.76 11.61
N SER A 138 -3.20 -19.88 11.34
CA SER A 138 -2.20 -20.42 12.28
C SER A 138 -2.11 -19.58 13.56
N LYS A 139 -1.76 -20.19 14.71
CA LYS A 139 -1.51 -19.47 15.97
C LYS A 139 -0.47 -18.34 15.80
N TRP A 140 0.54 -18.56 14.98
CA TRP A 140 1.58 -17.56 14.66
C TRP A 140 1.03 -16.37 13.87
N MET A 141 0.04 -16.62 13.02
CA MET A 141 -0.63 -15.57 12.26
C MET A 141 -1.48 -14.71 13.19
N VAL A 142 -2.25 -15.32 14.11
CA VAL A 142 -3.00 -14.58 15.13
C VAL A 142 -2.09 -13.70 15.98
N LEU A 143 -0.91 -14.20 16.37
CA LEU A 143 0.08 -13.41 17.09
C LEU A 143 0.61 -12.23 16.24
N GLY A 144 0.89 -12.46 14.97
CA GLY A 144 1.29 -11.39 14.03
C GLY A 144 0.22 -10.32 13.87
N ILE A 145 -1.06 -10.72 13.79
CA ILE A 145 -2.21 -9.81 13.74
C ILE A 145 -2.25 -8.95 15.01
N ALA A 146 -2.14 -9.58 16.19
CA ALA A 146 -2.15 -8.86 17.46
C ALA A 146 -1.00 -7.85 17.57
N LEU A 147 0.22 -8.23 17.16
CA LEU A 147 1.38 -7.34 17.15
C LEU A 147 1.21 -6.17 16.18
N ALA A 148 0.67 -6.42 14.99
CA ALA A 148 0.44 -5.36 14.01
C ALA A 148 -0.61 -4.35 14.49
N VAL A 149 -1.71 -4.83 15.08
CA VAL A 149 -2.74 -3.98 15.71
C VAL A 149 -2.15 -3.14 16.84
N LEU A 150 -1.31 -3.72 17.70
CA LEU A 150 -0.61 -2.96 18.74
C LEU A 150 0.27 -1.85 18.15
N GLY A 151 0.99 -2.14 17.06
CA GLY A 151 1.78 -1.13 16.35
C GLY A 151 0.93 0.01 15.79
N VAL A 152 -0.28 -0.27 15.27
CA VAL A 152 -1.23 0.77 14.81
C VAL A 152 -1.57 1.70 15.96
N VAL A 153 -1.99 1.12 17.08
CA VAL A 153 -2.45 1.86 18.26
C VAL A 153 -1.36 2.80 18.79
N ILE A 154 -0.11 2.34 18.80
CA ILE A 154 1.05 3.15 19.21
C ILE A 154 1.31 4.27 18.20
N LEU A 155 1.35 3.96 16.90
CA LEU A 155 1.74 4.91 15.86
C LEU A 155 0.68 6.00 15.61
N THR A 156 -0.60 5.65 15.74
CA THR A 156 -1.74 6.57 15.60
C THR A 156 -1.96 7.41 16.86
N GLY A 157 -1.30 7.08 17.97
CA GLY A 157 -1.46 7.79 19.24
C GLY A 157 -2.86 7.63 19.84
N LEU A 158 -3.55 6.52 19.51
CA LEU A 158 -4.89 6.21 20.00
C LEU A 158 -4.91 5.84 21.49
N VAL A 159 -3.78 5.36 22.03
CA VAL A 159 -3.62 5.11 23.47
C VAL A 159 -2.69 6.16 24.06
N VAL A 160 -3.21 6.89 25.03
CA VAL A 160 -2.47 7.91 25.78
C VAL A 160 -2.31 7.43 27.22
N ARG A 161 -1.16 7.74 27.82
CA ARG A 161 -0.95 7.48 29.25
C ARG A 161 -1.73 8.53 30.05
N THR A 162 -2.84 8.10 30.65
CA THR A 162 -3.64 8.90 31.57
C THR A 162 -3.10 8.70 33.00
N PRO A 163 -3.31 9.63 33.95
CA PRO A 163 -2.88 9.45 35.34
C PRO A 163 -3.41 8.15 36.01
N SER A 164 -4.49 7.58 35.50
CA SER A 164 -5.10 6.31 35.96
C SER A 164 -4.62 5.05 35.22
N GLY A 165 -3.73 5.16 34.23
CA GLY A 165 -3.21 4.02 33.47
C GLY A 165 -3.11 4.26 31.96
N PHE A 166 -3.24 3.19 31.16
CA PHE A 166 -3.41 3.29 29.71
C PHE A 166 -4.89 3.47 29.38
N GLY A 167 -5.24 4.55 28.70
CA GLY A 167 -6.59 4.83 28.24
C GLY A 167 -6.62 5.15 26.75
N LEU A 168 -7.79 5.01 26.13
CA LEU A 168 -8.00 5.58 24.79
C LEU A 168 -7.91 7.10 24.89
N ALA A 169 -7.28 7.74 23.91
CA ALA A 169 -7.26 9.19 23.81
C ALA A 169 -8.71 9.71 23.82
N PRO A 170 -9.08 10.70 24.65
CA PRO A 170 -10.44 11.23 24.67
C PRO A 170 -10.90 11.77 23.31
N ASP A 171 -9.94 12.16 22.47
CA ASP A 171 -10.08 12.64 21.09
C ASP A 171 -9.73 11.56 20.05
N ALA A 172 -9.68 10.28 20.43
CA ALA A 172 -9.34 9.17 19.53
C ALA A 172 -10.27 9.10 18.30
N ALA A 173 -11.56 9.39 18.49
CA ALA A 173 -12.55 9.42 17.41
C ALA A 173 -12.35 10.62 16.46
N ASP A 174 -11.88 11.76 16.98
CA ASP A 174 -11.64 12.98 16.20
C ASP A 174 -10.31 12.94 15.45
N ARG A 175 -9.36 12.09 15.89
CA ARG A 175 -8.07 11.88 15.23
C ARG A 175 -8.12 10.92 14.05
N TRP A 176 -9.17 10.10 13.94
CA TRP A 176 -9.35 9.16 12.84
C TRP A 176 -9.90 9.87 11.61
N THR A 177 -9.10 9.96 10.56
CA THR A 177 -9.46 10.67 9.32
C THR A 177 -9.97 9.71 8.25
N LEU A 178 -10.68 10.24 7.24
CA LEU A 178 -11.04 9.45 6.05
C LEU A 178 -9.81 8.85 5.36
N GLY A 179 -8.66 9.50 5.44
CA GLY A 179 -7.41 8.99 4.89
C GLY A 179 -6.91 7.72 5.59
N ASP A 180 -7.17 7.58 6.89
CA ASP A 180 -6.80 6.38 7.65
C ASP A 180 -7.61 5.17 7.16
N THR A 181 -8.92 5.33 6.93
CA THR A 181 -9.79 4.28 6.38
C THR A 181 -9.43 3.88 4.95
N LEU A 182 -8.93 4.83 4.15
CA LEU A 182 -8.57 4.59 2.74
C LEU A 182 -7.20 3.92 2.58
N THR A 183 -6.37 3.88 3.63
CA THR A 183 -5.02 3.29 3.61
C THR A 183 -4.88 1.97 4.36
N THR A 184 -5.86 1.59 5.19
CA THR A 184 -6.00 0.25 5.82
C THR A 184 -6.63 -0.76 4.88
#